data_AF-A0A9D4KSB8-F1
#
_entry.id   AF-A0A9D4KSB8-F1
#
_cell.length_a   1.000
_cell.length_b   1.000
_cell.length_c   1.000
_cell.angle_alpha   90.00
_cell.angle_beta   90.00
_cell.angle_gamma   90.00
#
_symmetry.space_group_name_H-M   'P 1'
#
loop_
_entity.id
_entity.type
_entity.pdbx_description
1 polymer ?
#
loop_
_entity_poly.entity_id
_entity_poly.type
_entity_poly.pdbx_seq_one_letter_code
_entity_poly.pdbx_strand_id
1 'polypeptide(L)'
;MAAKNNIHNADGTFYFDATGGVAFLAGKSRRKLLYYALVQKGLNNYVVPVLQFLLENQTTVAIVNPLLLFFTALKKCTKHCSPKRVEMDFSWAIIHSVLQVLNCTTIHVYIKYCYMLITAKIPADTDTIVIHICSAHMVKTCRDYLRDKVPNKVIRQNAIKAFSLLQNCTQLTKMEDVWRMIVVVFSSRYKAKRVEESIKRFQEMPELVEDVSPNEDHGKKTFCIMDLR
;
A
#
# COMPACT_ATOMS: atom_id res chain seq x y z
N MET A 1 2.92 -21.59 -34.40
CA MET A 1 3.98 -21.83 -33.39
C MET A 1 3.71 -20.93 -32.21
N ALA A 2 3.30 -21.53 -31.09
CA ALA A 2 2.85 -20.83 -29.89
C ALA A 2 4.04 -20.18 -29.16
N ALA A 3 3.87 -18.91 -28.79
CA ALA A 3 4.75 -18.19 -27.85
C ALA A 3 4.63 -18.81 -26.45
N LYS A 4 5.24 -19.98 -26.27
CA LYS A 4 5.67 -20.49 -24.98
C LYS A 4 7.12 -20.05 -24.80
N ASN A 5 7.47 -19.67 -23.57
CA ASN A 5 8.81 -19.30 -23.09
C ASN A 5 9.02 -17.78 -22.98
N ASN A 6 8.59 -17.24 -21.83
CA ASN A 6 9.33 -16.25 -21.02
C ASN A 6 8.52 -15.71 -19.82
N ILE A 7 7.61 -16.50 -19.22
CA ILE A 7 6.90 -16.12 -17.97
C ILE A 7 7.65 -16.67 -16.72
N HIS A 8 8.89 -17.15 -16.87
CA HIS A 8 9.55 -17.95 -15.82
C HIS A 8 10.40 -17.17 -14.80
N ASN A 9 10.41 -15.84 -14.82
CA ASN A 9 11.16 -15.04 -13.83
C ASN A 9 10.47 -13.70 -13.49
N ALA A 10 9.14 -13.67 -13.47
CA ALA A 10 8.43 -12.56 -12.83
C ALA A 10 8.60 -12.69 -11.31
N ASP A 11 8.94 -11.58 -10.62
CA ASP A 11 9.15 -11.52 -9.16
C ASP A 11 7.88 -11.85 -8.33
N GLY A 12 6.79 -12.25 -8.99
CA GLY A 12 5.52 -12.59 -8.36
C GLY A 12 4.80 -11.38 -7.74
N THR A 13 5.22 -10.15 -8.06
CA THR A 13 4.60 -8.93 -7.53
C THR A 13 3.44 -8.48 -8.42
N PHE A 14 2.28 -8.31 -7.80
CA PHE A 14 1.07 -7.76 -8.40
C PHE A 14 0.80 -6.38 -7.80
N TYR A 15 0.25 -5.47 -8.59
CA TYR A 15 -0.21 -4.17 -8.14
C TYR A 15 -1.71 -4.09 -8.38
N PHE A 16 -2.46 -3.76 -7.34
CA PHE A 16 -3.91 -3.69 -7.38
C PHE A 16 -4.39 -2.30 -6.96
N ASP A 17 -4.95 -1.58 -7.93
CA ASP A 17 -5.36 -0.20 -7.79
C ASP A 17 -6.82 -0.01 -8.23
N ALA A 18 -7.46 1.00 -7.65
CA ALA A 18 -8.81 1.43 -7.98
C ALA A 18 -8.80 2.94 -8.28
N THR A 19 -9.07 3.30 -9.53
CA THR A 19 -9.22 4.70 -9.92
C THR A 19 -10.69 5.13 -9.84
N GLY A 20 -10.92 6.26 -9.18
CA GLY A 20 -12.27 6.78 -8.96
C GLY A 20 -12.91 7.41 -10.21
N GLY A 21 -14.19 7.13 -10.43
CA GLY A 21 -15.09 7.94 -11.26
C GLY A 21 -14.78 7.97 -12.75
N VAL A 22 -14.52 6.82 -13.38
CA VAL A 22 -14.21 6.73 -14.82
C VAL A 22 -15.44 6.97 -15.69
N ALA A 23 -16.63 6.65 -15.17
CA ALA A 23 -17.89 6.89 -15.84
C ALA A 23 -19.01 7.08 -14.81
N PHE A 24 -20.13 7.64 -15.26
CA PHE A 24 -21.36 7.73 -14.48
C PHE A 24 -22.39 6.79 -15.09
N LEU A 25 -23.14 6.09 -14.23
CA LEU A 25 -24.31 5.36 -14.69
C LEU A 25 -25.36 6.36 -15.18
N ALA A 26 -25.92 6.09 -16.36
CA ALA A 26 -27.04 6.85 -16.90
C ALA A 26 -28.27 6.65 -16.01
N GLY A 27 -28.87 7.75 -15.52
CA GLY A 27 -30.06 7.70 -14.67
C GLY A 27 -30.12 8.82 -13.62
N LYS A 28 -31.17 8.79 -12.77
CA LYS A 28 -31.46 9.83 -11.76
C LYS A 28 -30.40 9.93 -10.66
N SER A 29 -29.76 8.83 -10.29
CA SER A 29 -28.60 8.85 -9.39
C SER A 29 -27.34 8.76 -10.23
N ARG A 30 -26.60 9.87 -10.40
CA ARG A 30 -25.27 9.91 -11.04
C ARG A 30 -24.25 9.14 -10.18
N ARG A 31 -24.41 7.83 -10.05
CA ARG A 31 -23.49 6.95 -9.31
C ARG A 31 -22.22 6.78 -10.12
N LYS A 32 -21.09 6.89 -9.43
CA LYS A 32 -19.76 6.76 -10.02
C LYS A 32 -19.42 5.28 -10.22
N LEU A 33 -18.97 4.93 -11.41
CA LEU A 33 -18.32 3.64 -11.67
C LEU A 33 -16.85 3.75 -11.30
N LEU A 34 -16.37 2.76 -10.55
CA LEU A 34 -15.00 2.61 -10.12
C LEU A 34 -14.31 1.60 -11.03
N TYR A 35 -13.13 1.97 -11.53
CA TYR A 35 -12.31 1.08 -12.35
C TYR A 35 -11.21 0.47 -11.52
N TYR A 36 -11.12 -0.85 -11.56
CA TYR A 36 -10.13 -1.64 -10.86
C TYR A 36 -9.18 -2.26 -11.87
N ALA A 37 -7.88 -2.17 -11.59
CA ALA A 37 -6.84 -2.80 -12.39
C ALA A 37 -5.90 -3.59 -11.50
N LEU A 38 -5.72 -4.86 -11.85
CA LEU A 38 -4.67 -5.73 -11.33
C LEU A 38 -3.63 -5.88 -12.44
N VAL A 39 -2.39 -5.48 -12.15
CA VAL A 39 -1.26 -5.59 -13.07
C VAL A 39 -0.17 -6.44 -12.45
N GLN A 40 0.56 -7.18 -13.28
CA GLN A 40 1.71 -7.98 -12.86
C GLN A 40 2.99 -7.37 -13.41
N LYS A 41 4.02 -7.28 -12.57
CA LYS A 41 5.37 -6.93 -13.02
C LYS A 41 6.03 -8.17 -13.64
N GLY A 42 6.23 -8.12 -14.94
CA GLY A 42 6.94 -9.12 -15.73
C GLY A 42 8.46 -8.93 -15.72
N LEU A 43 9.13 -9.68 -16.59
CA LEU A 43 10.57 -9.53 -16.85
C LEU A 43 10.90 -8.11 -17.31
N ASN A 44 12.11 -7.63 -17.01
CA ASN A 44 12.62 -6.32 -17.46
C ASN A 44 11.71 -5.13 -17.09
N ASN A 45 11.02 -5.19 -15.95
CA ASN A 45 10.10 -4.16 -15.46
C ASN A 45 8.88 -3.88 -16.38
N TYR A 46 8.56 -4.75 -17.34
CA TYR A 46 7.31 -4.62 -18.10
C TYR A 46 6.10 -4.83 -17.18
N VAL A 47 5.11 -3.96 -17.27
CA VAL A 47 3.86 -4.05 -16.50
C VAL A 47 2.76 -4.55 -17.42
N VAL A 48 2.16 -5.68 -17.06
CA VAL A 48 1.09 -6.31 -17.86
C VAL A 48 -0.21 -6.28 -17.07
N PRO A 49 -1.29 -5.68 -17.60
CA PRO A 49 -2.60 -5.81 -16.98
C PRO A 49 -3.11 -7.25 -17.11
N VAL A 50 -3.50 -7.84 -15.99
CA VAL A 50 -3.93 -9.25 -15.92
C VAL A 50 -5.41 -9.40 -15.59
N LEU A 51 -6.00 -8.40 -14.93
CA LEU A 51 -7.43 -8.33 -14.65
C LEU A 51 -7.87 -6.88 -14.58
N GLN A 52 -8.99 -6.55 -15.22
CA GLN A 52 -9.64 -5.23 -15.16
C GLN A 52 -11.14 -5.43 -15.00
N PHE A 53 -11.78 -4.63 -14.16
CA PHE A 53 -13.24 -4.67 -13.98
C PHE A 53 -13.78 -3.34 -13.46
N LEU A 54 -15.09 -3.15 -13.65
CA LEU A 54 -15.83 -1.97 -13.18
C LEU A 54 -16.79 -2.39 -12.06
N LEU A 55 -16.85 -1.61 -10.98
CA LEU A 55 -17.82 -1.80 -9.90
C LEU A 55 -18.57 -0.50 -9.61
N GLU A 56 -19.83 -0.63 -9.20
CA GLU A 56 -20.65 0.49 -8.74
C GLU A 56 -20.40 0.83 -7.27
N ASN A 57 -19.88 -0.12 -6.48
CA ASN A 57 -19.65 0.03 -5.06
C ASN A 57 -18.29 -0.56 -4.66
N GLN A 58 -17.66 0.07 -3.66
CA GLN A 58 -16.38 -0.37 -3.09
C GLN A 58 -16.64 -1.25 -1.87
N THR A 59 -17.28 -2.40 -2.08
CA THR A 59 -17.52 -3.38 -1.01
C THR A 59 -16.61 -4.59 -1.17
N THR A 60 -16.23 -5.21 -0.05
CA THR A 60 -15.41 -6.43 -0.05
C THR A 60 -16.03 -7.52 -0.92
N VAL A 61 -17.34 -7.75 -0.77
CA VAL A 61 -18.07 -8.79 -1.52
C VAL A 61 -17.99 -8.56 -3.03
N ALA A 62 -18.15 -7.31 -3.49
CA ALA A 62 -18.09 -6.98 -4.91
C ALA A 62 -16.70 -7.18 -5.51
N ILE A 63 -15.63 -6.92 -4.75
CA ILE A 63 -14.24 -7.06 -5.20
C ILE A 63 -13.76 -8.52 -5.12
N VAL A 64 -14.22 -9.30 -4.13
CA VAL A 64 -13.83 -10.70 -3.95
C VAL A 64 -14.19 -11.56 -5.17
N ASN A 65 -15.39 -11.39 -5.74
CA ASN A 65 -15.86 -12.22 -6.85
C ASN A 65 -14.91 -12.21 -8.09
N PRO A 66 -14.58 -11.06 -8.69
CA PRO A 66 -13.68 -11.03 -9.85
C PRO A 66 -12.26 -11.50 -9.50
N LEU A 67 -11.75 -11.17 -8.30
CA LEU A 67 -10.44 -11.65 -7.86
C LEU A 67 -10.40 -13.17 -7.71
N LEU A 68 -11.43 -13.75 -7.08
CA LEU A 68 -11.52 -15.20 -6.88
C LEU A 68 -11.59 -15.94 -8.22
N LEU A 69 -12.44 -15.48 -9.14
CA LEU A 69 -12.54 -16.06 -10.49
C LEU A 69 -11.18 -16.03 -11.21
N PHE A 70 -10.50 -14.88 -11.17
CA PHE A 70 -9.19 -14.73 -11.79
C PHE A 70 -8.14 -15.66 -11.17
N PHE A 71 -7.96 -15.65 -9.85
CA PHE A 71 -6.92 -16.47 -9.20
C PHE A 71 -7.24 -17.97 -9.26
N THR A 72 -8.52 -18.37 -9.26
CA THR A 72 -8.90 -19.76 -9.51
C THR A 72 -8.58 -20.18 -10.94
N ALA A 73 -8.85 -19.32 -11.94
CA ALA A 73 -8.46 -19.59 -13.33
C ALA A 73 -6.95 -19.65 -13.50
N LEU A 74 -6.22 -18.71 -12.89
CA LEU A 74 -4.76 -18.64 -12.93
C LEU A 74 -4.12 -19.92 -12.37
N LYS A 75 -4.61 -20.42 -11.22
CA LYS A 75 -4.16 -21.69 -10.62
C LYS A 75 -4.39 -22.90 -11.54
N LYS A 76 -5.43 -22.89 -12.37
CA LYS A 76 -5.69 -23.95 -13.36
C LYS A 76 -4.76 -23.86 -14.57
N CYS A 77 -4.40 -22.65 -15.00
CA CYS A 77 -3.58 -22.42 -16.18
C CYS A 77 -2.07 -22.59 -15.91
N THR A 78 -1.61 -22.35 -14.68
CA THR A 78 -0.18 -22.35 -14.34
C THR A 78 0.05 -22.70 -12.87
N LYS A 79 0.98 -23.63 -12.64
CA LYS A 79 1.44 -23.99 -11.28
C LYS A 79 2.44 -22.98 -10.69
N HIS A 80 2.91 -22.02 -11.49
CA HIS A 80 4.05 -21.15 -11.15
C HIS A 80 3.71 -19.66 -11.07
N CYS A 81 2.44 -19.25 -11.21
CA CYS A 81 2.05 -17.83 -11.16
C CYS A 81 1.21 -17.47 -9.94
N SER A 82 1.44 -18.12 -8.80
CA SER A 82 0.92 -17.58 -7.54
C SER A 82 1.63 -16.24 -7.26
N PRO A 83 0.90 -15.17 -6.91
CA PRO A 83 1.52 -13.94 -6.44
C PRO A 83 2.40 -14.27 -5.23
N LYS A 84 3.54 -13.60 -5.07
CA LYS A 84 4.32 -13.59 -3.82
C LYS A 84 4.01 -12.35 -2.98
N ARG A 85 3.71 -11.26 -3.67
CA ARG A 85 3.39 -9.95 -3.09
C ARG A 85 2.26 -9.29 -3.86
N VAL A 86 1.39 -8.59 -3.14
CA VAL A 86 0.43 -7.66 -3.72
C VAL A 86 0.63 -6.28 -3.12
N GLU A 87 1.02 -5.33 -3.95
CA GLU A 87 1.00 -3.90 -3.64
C GLU A 87 -0.41 -3.36 -3.90
N MET A 88 -0.97 -2.61 -2.97
CA MET A 88 -2.33 -2.08 -3.11
C MET A 88 -2.53 -0.73 -2.46
N ASP A 89 -3.62 -0.07 -2.84
CA ASP A 89 -4.09 1.16 -2.22
C ASP A 89 -4.58 0.95 -0.79
N PHE A 90 -4.53 2.03 0.01
CA PHE A 90 -5.10 2.01 1.35
C PHE A 90 -6.62 2.07 1.31
N SER A 91 -7.23 0.93 1.06
CA SER A 91 -8.68 0.74 1.07
C SER A 91 -9.04 -0.52 1.84
N TRP A 92 -9.87 -0.37 2.87
CA TRP A 92 -10.34 -1.51 3.66
C TRP A 92 -11.02 -2.57 2.81
N ALA A 93 -11.85 -2.17 1.85
CA ALA A 93 -12.50 -3.11 0.94
C ALA A 93 -11.48 -3.92 0.13
N ILE A 94 -10.41 -3.28 -0.36
CA ILE A 94 -9.33 -3.95 -1.10
C ILE A 94 -8.54 -4.88 -0.19
N ILE A 95 -8.07 -4.39 0.98
CA ILE A 95 -7.29 -5.17 1.95
C ILE A 95 -8.03 -6.44 2.35
N HIS A 96 -9.31 -6.32 2.74
CA HIS A 96 -10.12 -7.47 3.12
C HIS A 96 -10.33 -8.44 1.95
N SER A 97 -10.56 -7.93 0.73
CA SER A 97 -10.79 -8.78 -0.44
C SER A 97 -9.54 -9.58 -0.81
N VAL A 98 -8.38 -8.95 -0.81
CA VAL A 98 -7.12 -9.61 -1.14
C VAL A 98 -6.74 -10.64 -0.07
N LEU A 99 -6.90 -10.30 1.22
CA LEU A 99 -6.68 -11.26 2.31
C LEU A 99 -7.61 -12.48 2.21
N GLN A 100 -8.89 -12.26 1.89
CA GLN A 100 -9.86 -13.33 1.76
C GLN A 100 -9.55 -14.24 0.57
N VAL A 101 -9.15 -13.68 -0.58
CA VAL A 101 -8.93 -14.44 -1.82
C VAL A 101 -7.57 -15.14 -1.84
N LEU A 102 -6.52 -14.48 -1.36
CA LEU A 102 -5.14 -14.99 -1.49
C LEU A 102 -4.66 -15.73 -0.25
N ASN A 103 -5.00 -15.25 0.94
CA ASN A 103 -4.51 -15.80 2.21
C ASN A 103 -5.60 -16.54 3.01
N CYS A 104 -6.84 -16.58 2.51
CA CYS A 104 -7.98 -17.20 3.19
C CYS A 104 -8.12 -16.78 4.66
N THR A 105 -7.85 -15.50 4.97
CA THR A 105 -7.73 -15.03 6.35
C THR A 105 -8.35 -13.66 6.56
N THR A 106 -8.38 -13.21 7.82
CA THR A 106 -8.83 -11.87 8.21
C THR A 106 -7.64 -10.96 8.53
N ILE A 107 -7.88 -9.64 8.54
CA ILE A 107 -6.83 -8.67 8.87
C ILE A 107 -6.24 -8.88 10.26
N HIS A 108 -7.06 -9.23 11.26
CA HIS A 108 -6.59 -9.45 12.62
C HIS A 108 -5.63 -10.65 12.71
N VAL A 109 -5.99 -11.75 12.04
CA VAL A 109 -5.14 -12.95 11.98
C VAL A 109 -3.86 -12.65 11.22
N TYR A 110 -3.94 -11.94 10.09
CA TYR A 110 -2.78 -11.57 9.28
C TYR A 110 -1.80 -10.64 10.01
N ILE A 111 -2.28 -9.61 10.71
CA ILE A 111 -1.42 -8.73 11.51
C ILE A 111 -0.72 -9.51 12.62
N LYS A 112 -1.45 -10.40 13.31
CA LYS A 112 -0.86 -11.26 14.34
C LYS A 112 0.24 -12.16 13.76
N TYR A 113 0.00 -12.74 12.58
CA TYR A 113 1.00 -13.52 11.83
C TYR A 113 2.24 -12.67 11.52
N CYS A 114 2.06 -11.47 10.95
CA CYS A 114 3.17 -10.55 10.64
C CYS A 114 3.99 -10.20 11.88
N TYR A 115 3.33 -9.95 13.01
CA TYR A 115 4.03 -9.69 14.28
C TYR A 115 4.84 -10.90 14.76
N MET A 116 4.27 -12.10 14.71
CA MET A 116 4.98 -13.33 15.07
C MET A 116 6.19 -13.58 14.16
N LEU A 117 6.05 -13.30 12.86
CA LEU A 117 7.13 -13.40 11.88
C LEU A 117 8.27 -12.42 12.19
N ILE A 118 7.96 -11.13 12.36
CA ILE A 118 8.97 -10.08 12.60
C ILE A 118 9.67 -10.27 13.95
N THR A 119 8.98 -10.82 14.94
CA THR A 119 9.56 -11.15 16.24
C THR A 119 10.25 -12.53 16.28
N ALA A 120 10.46 -13.16 15.12
CA ALA A 120 11.10 -14.47 14.95
C ALA A 120 10.48 -15.59 15.79
N LYS A 121 9.19 -15.49 16.11
CA LYS A 121 8.45 -16.51 16.86
C LYS A 121 7.99 -17.66 15.98
N ILE A 122 7.93 -17.44 14.67
CA ILE A 122 7.59 -18.45 13.65
C ILE A 122 8.49 -18.26 12.43
N PRO A 123 8.78 -19.35 11.68
CA PRO A 123 9.44 -19.24 10.38
C PRO A 123 8.54 -18.58 9.34
N ALA A 124 9.15 -18.05 8.28
CA ALA A 124 8.43 -17.57 7.11
C ALA A 124 7.74 -18.74 6.40
N ASP A 125 6.47 -18.55 6.07
CA ASP A 125 5.70 -19.47 5.25
C ASP A 125 5.83 -19.06 3.79
N THR A 126 6.08 -20.03 2.90
CA THR A 126 6.19 -19.77 1.46
C THR A 126 4.83 -19.63 0.78
N ASP A 127 3.76 -20.08 1.42
CA ASP A 127 2.40 -20.07 0.86
C ASP A 127 1.61 -18.80 1.20
N THR A 128 2.04 -18.05 2.21
CA THR A 128 1.41 -16.78 2.60
C THR A 128 1.83 -15.65 1.67
N ILE A 129 0.86 -14.99 1.05
CA ILE A 129 1.12 -13.85 0.16
C ILE A 129 1.31 -12.58 0.99
N VAL A 130 2.39 -11.86 0.72
CA VAL A 130 2.69 -10.61 1.43
C VAL A 130 1.87 -9.48 0.84
N ILE A 131 1.06 -8.84 1.69
CA ILE A 131 0.27 -7.67 1.33
C ILE A 131 1.01 -6.40 1.74
N HIS A 132 1.22 -5.51 0.78
CA HIS A 132 1.84 -4.21 0.97
C HIS A 132 0.86 -3.11 0.61
N ILE A 133 0.82 -2.08 1.45
CA ILE A 133 0.08 -0.87 1.16
C ILE A 133 1.05 0.14 0.54
N CYS A 134 0.68 0.70 -0.61
CA CYS A 134 1.46 1.70 -1.32
C CYS A 134 1.80 2.86 -0.38
N SER A 135 3.10 3.06 -0.13
CA SER A 135 3.61 4.09 0.76
C SER A 135 3.19 5.50 0.31
N ALA A 136 3.19 5.75 -1.00
CA ALA A 136 2.75 7.03 -1.58
C ALA A 136 1.28 7.32 -1.26
N HIS A 137 0.40 6.33 -1.42
CA HIS A 137 -1.03 6.48 -1.10
C HIS A 137 -1.27 6.63 0.41
N MET A 138 -0.49 5.95 1.24
CA MET A 138 -0.52 6.16 2.70
C MET A 138 -0.09 7.56 3.10
N VAL A 139 1.04 8.07 2.57
CA VAL A 139 1.53 9.43 2.87
C VAL A 139 0.53 10.48 2.38
N LYS A 140 -0.03 10.31 1.18
CA LYS A 140 -1.08 11.20 0.65
C LYS A 140 -2.30 11.21 1.57
N THR A 141 -2.79 10.04 1.98
CA THR A 141 -3.94 9.93 2.89
C THR A 141 -3.66 10.61 4.23
N CYS A 142 -2.48 10.38 4.82
CA CYS A 142 -2.05 11.04 6.04
C CYS A 142 -2.00 12.57 5.88
N ARG A 143 -1.40 13.06 4.79
CA ARG A 143 -1.31 14.49 4.45
C ARG A 143 -2.68 15.14 4.32
N ASP A 144 -3.59 14.50 3.58
CA ASP A 144 -4.95 15.03 3.37
C ASP A 144 -5.75 15.08 4.68
N TYR A 145 -5.65 14.04 5.52
CA TYR A 145 -6.26 14.03 6.85
C TYR A 145 -5.73 15.14 7.75
N LEU A 146 -4.40 15.31 7.79
CA LEU A 146 -3.76 16.35 8.58
C LEU A 146 -4.11 17.76 8.08
N ARG A 147 -4.23 17.95 6.76
CA ARG A 147 -4.67 19.24 6.18
C ARG A 147 -6.06 19.63 6.67
N ASP A 148 -6.98 18.67 6.75
CA ASP A 148 -8.36 18.90 7.21
C ASP A 148 -8.45 19.14 8.72
N LYS A 149 -7.67 18.40 9.53
CA LYS A 149 -7.82 18.40 11.00
C LYS A 149 -6.85 19.29 11.76
N VAL A 150 -5.70 19.62 11.19
CA VAL A 150 -4.62 20.32 11.91
C VAL A 150 -4.34 21.66 11.23
N PRO A 151 -4.73 22.81 11.81
CA PRO A 151 -4.57 24.11 11.17
C PRO A 151 -3.11 24.56 11.08
N ASN A 152 -2.26 24.13 12.01
CA ASN A 152 -0.85 24.54 12.07
C ASN A 152 0.01 23.78 11.05
N LYS A 153 0.56 24.51 10.05
CA LYS A 153 1.41 23.96 8.99
C LYS A 153 2.67 23.26 9.50
N VAL A 154 3.33 23.82 10.50
CA VAL A 154 4.58 23.26 11.07
C VAL A 154 4.29 21.93 11.75
N ILE A 155 3.20 21.84 12.51
CA ILE A 155 2.77 20.59 13.15
C ILE A 155 2.46 19.53 12.07
N ARG A 156 1.76 19.90 10.99
CA ARG A 156 1.50 18.99 9.87
C ARG A 156 2.79 18.46 9.23
N GLN A 157 3.75 19.34 8.95
CA GLN A 157 5.03 18.97 8.33
C GLN A 157 5.81 18.00 9.22
N ASN A 158 5.90 18.29 10.52
CA ASN A 158 6.56 17.41 11.48
C ASN A 158 5.86 16.05 11.59
N ALA A 159 4.52 16.02 11.57
CA ALA A 159 3.75 14.79 11.62
C ALA A 159 3.96 13.92 10.37
N ILE A 160 3.95 14.54 9.18
CA ILE A 160 4.25 13.83 7.93
C ILE A 160 5.67 13.29 7.93
N LYS A 161 6.66 14.10 8.35
CA LYS A 161 8.07 13.66 8.43
C LYS A 161 8.23 12.48 9.39
N ALA A 162 7.63 12.55 10.58
CA ALA A 162 7.69 11.46 11.55
C ALA A 162 6.99 10.19 11.03
N PHE A 163 5.86 10.34 10.32
CA PHE A 163 5.18 9.21 9.68
C PHE A 163 6.01 8.58 8.56
N SER A 164 6.65 9.39 7.72
CA SER A 164 7.58 8.90 6.68
C SER A 164 8.78 8.17 7.29
N LEU A 165 9.35 8.66 8.40
CA LEU A 165 10.42 7.95 9.11
C LEU A 165 9.94 6.58 9.60
N LEU A 166 8.73 6.50 10.15
CA LEU A 166 8.14 5.24 10.61
C LEU A 166 7.98 4.23 9.47
N GLN A 167 7.52 4.67 8.30
CA GLN A 167 7.33 3.81 7.12
C GLN A 167 8.63 3.27 6.53
N ASN A 168 9.74 3.99 6.71
CA ASN A 168 11.05 3.61 6.19
C ASN A 168 11.90 2.81 7.20
N CYS A 169 11.36 2.49 8.37
CA CYS A 169 12.06 1.66 9.34
C CYS A 169 12.20 0.22 8.84
N THR A 170 13.44 -0.25 8.68
CA THR A 170 13.76 -1.64 8.31
C THR A 170 14.01 -2.55 9.52
N GLN A 171 13.99 -2.00 10.73
CA GLN A 171 14.25 -2.72 11.98
C GLN A 171 13.19 -2.35 13.01
N LEU A 172 12.70 -3.36 13.76
CA LEU A 172 11.67 -3.17 14.78
C LEU A 172 12.13 -2.21 15.88
N THR A 173 13.39 -2.30 16.31
CA THR A 173 13.98 -1.40 17.32
C THR A 173 13.97 0.06 16.88
N LYS A 174 14.36 0.35 15.63
CA LYS A 174 14.29 1.70 15.06
C LYS A 174 12.85 2.20 14.94
N MET A 175 11.93 1.32 14.55
CA MET A 175 10.51 1.63 14.49
C MET A 175 9.96 2.02 15.88
N GLU A 176 10.33 1.28 16.93
CA GLU A 176 9.96 1.60 18.31
C GLU A 176 10.52 2.94 18.78
N ASP A 177 11.77 3.26 18.43
CA ASP A 177 12.39 4.54 18.77
C ASP A 177 11.65 5.71 18.09
N VAL A 178 11.36 5.59 16.79
CA VAL A 178 10.56 6.58 16.04
C VAL A 178 9.16 6.72 16.64
N TRP A 179 8.52 5.60 16.97
CA TRP A 179 7.21 5.61 17.62
C TRP A 179 7.22 6.34 18.97
N ARG A 180 8.23 6.08 19.81
CA ARG A 180 8.39 6.78 21.10
C ARG A 180 8.56 8.29 20.90
N MET A 181 9.34 8.71 19.90
CA MET A 181 9.51 10.13 19.56
C MET A 181 8.18 10.75 19.13
N ILE A 182 7.38 10.06 18.31
CA ILE A 182 6.04 10.49 17.89
C ILE A 182 5.15 10.71 19.13
N VAL A 183 5.08 9.73 20.02
CA VAL A 183 4.28 9.81 21.25
C VAL A 183 4.73 10.99 22.12
N VAL A 184 6.03 11.19 22.31
CA VAL A 184 6.55 12.32 23.09
C VAL A 184 6.15 13.66 22.45
N VAL A 185 6.31 13.82 21.14
CA VAL A 185 6.05 15.11 20.47
C VAL A 185 4.57 15.43 20.40
N PHE A 186 3.72 14.45 20.07
CA PHE A 186 2.30 14.70 19.80
C PHE A 186 1.38 14.50 21.01
N SER A 187 1.84 13.81 22.06
CA SER A 187 1.05 13.64 23.31
C SER A 187 1.47 14.57 24.44
N SER A 188 2.57 15.32 24.30
CA SER A 188 3.01 16.28 25.32
C SER A 188 2.18 17.55 25.32
N ARG A 189 1.71 17.97 26.50
CA ARG A 189 0.97 19.22 26.69
C ARG A 189 1.86 20.46 26.70
N TYR A 190 3.14 20.31 27.01
CA TYR A 190 4.09 21.39 27.21
C TYR A 190 5.36 21.18 26.39
N LYS A 191 5.99 22.29 25.98
CA LYS A 191 7.32 22.29 25.36
C LYS A 191 8.37 22.02 26.44
N ALA A 192 8.68 20.75 26.66
CA ALA A 192 9.77 20.31 27.52
C ALA A 192 11.03 20.02 26.68
N LYS A 193 12.21 20.04 27.30
CA LYS A 193 13.49 19.69 26.67
C LYS A 193 13.43 18.41 25.83
N ARG A 194 12.74 17.38 26.35
CA ARG A 194 12.54 16.08 25.67
C ARG A 194 11.74 16.19 24.36
N VAL A 195 10.79 17.13 24.28
CA VAL A 195 10.01 17.41 23.06
C VAL A 195 10.90 18.07 22.02
N GLU A 196 11.70 19.05 22.42
CA GLU A 196 12.64 19.75 21.54
C GLU A 196 13.73 18.81 21.00
N GLU A 197 14.29 17.96 21.85
CA GLU A 197 15.25 16.92 21.44
C GLU A 197 14.64 15.94 20.43
N SER A 198 13.38 15.54 20.63
CA SER A 198 12.67 14.64 19.71
C SER A 198 12.36 15.31 18.37
N ILE A 199 11.96 16.59 18.38
CA ILE A 199 11.75 17.39 17.15
C ILE A 199 13.06 17.57 16.39
N LYS A 200 14.15 17.90 17.10
CA LYS A 200 15.47 18.06 16.49
C LYS A 200 15.95 16.76 15.83
N ARG A 201 15.76 15.62 16.51
CA ARG A 201 16.03 14.30 15.94
C ARG A 201 15.21 14.01 14.68
N PHE A 202 13.91 14.39 14.65
CA PHE A 202 13.12 14.28 13.42
C PHE A 202 13.71 15.12 12.29
N GLN A 203 14.20 16.31 12.59
CA GLN A 203 14.74 17.23 11.58
C GLN A 203 16.08 16.76 11.03
N GLU A 204 16.93 16.18 11.88
CA GLU A 204 18.28 15.70 11.55
C GLU A 204 18.32 14.33 10.89
N MET A 205 17.25 13.53 11.02
CA MET A 205 17.15 12.27 10.27
C MET A 205 17.02 12.58 8.77
N PRO A 206 17.85 11.93 7.91
CA PRO A 206 17.86 12.21 6.48
C PRO A 206 16.46 12.02 5.90
N GLU A 207 16.01 13.04 5.16
CA GLU A 207 14.77 12.95 4.41
C GLU A 207 14.95 11.93 3.29
N LEU A 208 14.20 10.83 3.35
CA LEU A 208 13.96 9.96 2.20
C LEU A 208 12.67 10.40 1.52
N VAL A 209 12.61 11.67 1.12
CA VAL A 209 11.47 12.21 0.38
C VAL A 209 11.97 12.57 -1.01
N GLU A 210 11.64 11.74 -1.99
CA GLU A 210 11.54 12.23 -3.37
C GLU A 210 10.43 13.28 -3.39
N ASP A 211 10.77 14.47 -3.89
CA ASP A 211 9.86 15.59 -4.08
C ASP A 211 8.61 15.16 -4.87
N VAL A 212 7.50 14.94 -4.16
CA VAL A 212 6.18 15.04 -4.78
C VAL A 212 5.83 16.51 -4.80
N SER A 213 6.30 17.18 -5.86
CA SER A 213 6.03 18.59 -6.14
C SER A 213 4.51 18.86 -6.16
N PRO A 214 4.05 19.99 -5.60
CA PRO A 214 2.65 20.36 -5.63
C PRO A 214 2.39 21.23 -6.86
N ASN A 215 2.34 20.63 -8.05
CA ASN A 215 1.63 21.15 -9.24
C ASN A 215 1.97 20.27 -10.44
N GLU A 216 1.04 19.43 -10.86
CA GLU A 216 0.75 19.15 -12.27
C GLU A 216 -0.51 18.30 -12.33
N ASP A 217 -1.64 19.00 -12.50
CA ASP A 217 -2.80 18.43 -13.15
C ASP A 217 -2.41 18.21 -14.63
N HIS A 218 -2.79 17.05 -15.16
CA HIS A 218 -2.65 16.57 -16.54
C HIS A 218 -1.37 15.78 -16.88
N GLY A 219 -1.55 14.45 -16.93
CA GLY A 219 -0.86 13.59 -17.89
C GLY A 219 0.18 12.63 -17.29
N LYS A 220 -0.24 11.37 -17.13
CA LYS A 220 0.59 10.16 -17.23
C LYS A 220 2.11 10.37 -17.14
N LYS A 221 2.69 10.23 -15.94
CA LYS A 221 4.07 9.76 -15.79
C LYS A 221 4.16 8.71 -14.70
N THR A 222 4.61 7.54 -15.15
CA THR A 222 5.02 6.34 -14.43
C THR A 222 5.90 6.65 -13.22
N PHE A 223 5.52 6.10 -12.08
CA PHE A 223 6.28 6.18 -10.83
C PHE A 223 7.57 5.34 -10.89
N CYS A 224 8.66 5.97 -10.46
CA CYS A 224 9.96 5.35 -10.26
C CYS A 224 9.89 4.26 -9.19
N ILE A 225 10.45 3.11 -9.52
CA ILE A 225 10.68 1.98 -8.64
C ILE A 225 11.96 2.29 -7.86
N MET A 226 11.86 2.51 -6.55
CA MET A 226 13.06 2.47 -5.70
C MET A 226 13.55 1.03 -5.60
N ASP A 227 14.82 0.84 -5.99
CA ASP A 227 15.64 -0.35 -5.81
C ASP A 227 15.63 -0.80 -4.34
N LEU A 228 15.25 -2.06 -4.11
CA LEU A 228 15.48 -2.75 -2.84
C LEU A 228 16.66 -3.69 -3.03
N ARG A 229 17.81 -3.32 -2.44
CA ARG A 229 18.90 -4.23 -2.10
C ARG A 229 18.64 -4.83 -0.72
#